data_AF-A0A2V9TME3-F1
#
_entry.id   AF-A0A2V9TME3-F1
#
_cell.length_a   1.000
_cell.length_b   1.000
_cell.length_c   1.000
_cell.angle_alpha   90.00
_cell.angle_beta   90.00
_cell.angle_gamma   90.00
#
_symmetry.space_group_name_H-M   'P 1'
#
loop_
_entity.id
_entity.type
_entity.pdbx_description
1 polymer ?
#
loop_
_entity_poly.entity_id
_entity_poly.type
_entity_poly.pdbx_seq_one_letter_code
_entity_poly.pdbx_strand_id
1 'polypeptide(L)'
;MAGAGEPAAKHGNQSRAQHGWRGRTHEGGVPVPFAGGTHRFDGADSRGERNRKRTRGARYSPQAIPEGLLESELFGHERGAFTGAVAQKKGRLEMADGGVVFLDEIGELAPALQVKLLRVLQEREIERLGGTRPISVDVRLIAASNRDLEEAIHAGTFRRDLFFRLNVVTLVMPPLRERREDIPTLAQYFVSKCSAKCKLKPKQISPDAMACLANYDWPGNVRELENAMERALVLGSSEVILPEDLPESVLEKEPPPGIVPAKYHAAVKELKKNLIVNALEQARGNYTEAARILGVHANYLHRLIRNFELRGVIRSFPSARTGTGSGSRS
;
A
#
# COMPACT_ATOMS: atom_id res chain seq x y z
N MET A 1 11.18 26.85 50.44
CA MET A 1 10.89 27.47 49.13
C MET A 1 11.63 26.68 48.06
N ALA A 2 10.89 26.37 46.99
CA ALA A 2 11.18 25.60 45.78
C ALA A 2 12.63 25.20 45.46
N GLY A 3 12.82 23.89 45.26
CA GLY A 3 13.96 23.30 44.57
C GLY A 3 13.82 23.41 43.05
N ALA A 4 14.97 23.54 42.39
CA ALA A 4 15.14 23.47 40.95
C ALA A 4 15.09 22.02 40.48
N GLY A 5 14.31 21.75 39.43
CA GLY A 5 14.29 20.48 38.71
C GLY A 5 13.96 20.73 37.24
N GLU A 6 14.91 20.44 36.37
CA GLU A 6 14.77 20.43 34.91
C GLU A 6 13.70 19.42 34.45
N PRO A 7 12.92 19.72 33.40
CA PRO A 7 12.08 18.73 32.74
C PRO A 7 12.85 17.99 31.64
N ALA A 8 13.12 16.71 31.87
CA ALA A 8 13.62 15.77 30.87
C ALA A 8 12.60 15.56 29.75
N ALA A 9 13.07 15.72 28.50
CA ALA A 9 12.31 15.57 27.27
C ALA A 9 11.82 14.12 27.06
N LYS A 10 10.51 13.98 26.83
CA LYS A 10 9.86 12.73 26.41
C LYS A 10 10.20 12.43 24.94
N HIS A 11 11.15 11.53 24.69
CA HIS A 11 11.39 10.96 23.37
C HIS A 11 10.92 9.49 23.32
N GLY A 12 10.01 9.21 22.38
CA GLY A 12 9.98 7.99 21.57
C GLY A 12 9.70 6.65 22.25
N ASN A 13 8.42 6.32 22.47
CA ASN A 13 7.98 4.95 22.78
C ASN A 13 7.08 4.33 21.70
N GLN A 14 7.27 4.69 20.42
CA GLN A 14 6.51 4.13 19.28
C GLN A 14 7.32 3.16 18.39
N SER A 15 8.65 3.06 18.54
CA SER A 15 9.48 2.23 17.65
C SER A 15 9.64 0.76 18.05
N ARG A 16 8.97 0.25 19.10
CA ARG A 16 9.21 -1.12 19.60
C ARG A 16 8.26 -2.22 19.08
N ALA A 17 7.20 -1.88 18.34
CA ALA A 17 6.26 -2.88 17.82
C ALA A 17 6.60 -3.43 16.41
N GLN A 18 7.66 -2.96 15.76
CA GLN A 18 7.91 -3.23 14.33
C GLN A 18 8.82 -4.42 13.99
N HIS A 19 9.36 -5.16 14.98
CA HIS A 19 10.22 -6.30 14.70
C HIS A 19 9.44 -7.61 14.70
N GLY A 20 8.92 -8.00 13.54
CA GLY A 20 8.28 -9.32 13.45
C GLY A 20 7.84 -9.87 12.10
N TRP A 21 7.88 -9.16 10.96
CA TRP A 21 7.32 -9.75 9.73
C TRP A 21 8.11 -9.32 8.48
N ARG A 22 8.96 -10.22 7.96
CA ARG A 22 9.60 -10.09 6.64
C ARG A 22 8.79 -10.89 5.61
N GLY A 23 8.19 -10.23 4.63
CA GLY A 23 7.53 -10.91 3.50
C GLY A 23 7.07 -9.92 2.42
N ARG A 24 7.54 -10.15 1.19
CA ARG A 24 7.33 -9.39 -0.05
C ARG A 24 5.88 -8.97 -0.27
N THR A 25 5.67 -7.74 -0.74
CA THR A 25 4.36 -7.08 -0.87
C THR A 25 4.04 -6.78 -2.33
N HIS A 26 3.06 -7.48 -2.91
CA HIS A 26 2.45 -7.10 -4.19
C HIS A 26 1.45 -5.95 -4.00
N GLU A 27 1.52 -4.99 -4.93
CA GLU A 27 0.58 -3.95 -5.39
C GLU A 27 -0.37 -3.20 -4.42
N GLY A 28 -0.43 -1.87 -4.64
CA GLY A 28 -1.63 -1.04 -4.53
C GLY A 28 -2.39 -0.96 -3.21
N GLY A 29 -1.90 -0.13 -2.27
CA GLY A 29 -2.66 0.25 -1.07
C GLY A 29 -1.88 0.01 0.22
N VAL A 30 -2.01 0.92 1.17
CA VAL A 30 -1.44 0.72 2.51
C VAL A 30 -2.44 -0.14 3.29
N PRO A 31 -2.09 -1.39 3.65
CA PRO A 31 -2.99 -2.23 4.43
C PRO A 31 -3.20 -1.62 5.82
N VAL A 32 -4.46 -1.46 6.25
CA VAL A 32 -4.87 -1.09 7.61
C VAL A 32 -5.05 -2.37 8.43
N PRO A 33 -4.12 -2.75 9.32
CA PRO A 33 -4.30 -3.97 10.11
C PRO A 33 -5.36 -3.81 11.21
N PHE A 34 -6.23 -4.81 11.29
CA PHE A 34 -7.20 -5.08 12.34
C PHE A 34 -6.75 -6.32 13.10
N ALA A 35 -6.77 -6.29 14.43
CA ALA A 35 -6.58 -7.49 15.24
C ALA A 35 -7.91 -7.91 15.86
N GLY A 36 -8.51 -8.97 15.31
CA GLY A 36 -9.72 -9.59 15.87
C GLY A 36 -9.32 -10.55 16.99
N GLY A 37 -9.38 -10.08 18.24
CA GLY A 37 -9.16 -10.90 19.41
C GLY A 37 -10.46 -11.16 20.16
N THR A 38 -11.06 -12.34 20.00
CA THR A 38 -12.15 -12.78 20.86
C THR A 38 -11.57 -13.43 22.11
N HIS A 39 -11.10 -12.60 23.04
CA HIS A 39 -10.92 -13.04 24.42
C HIS A 39 -12.21 -12.72 25.18
N ARG A 40 -12.97 -13.77 25.49
CA ARG A 40 -13.88 -13.74 26.62
C ARG A 40 -12.98 -13.58 27.85
N PHE A 41 -13.02 -12.40 28.46
CA PHE A 41 -12.25 -12.07 29.66
C PHE A 41 -12.94 -12.77 30.85
N ASP A 42 -12.73 -14.07 31.00
CA ASP A 42 -12.98 -14.75 32.27
C ASP A 42 -11.71 -14.64 33.09
N GLY A 43 -11.78 -13.91 34.19
CA GLY A 43 -10.65 -13.56 35.03
C GLY A 43 -10.04 -14.80 35.69
N ALA A 44 -8.83 -15.16 35.28
CA ALA A 44 -7.76 -15.71 36.10
C ALA A 44 -6.53 -15.96 35.21
N ASP A 45 -5.44 -15.27 35.54
CA ASP A 45 -4.10 -15.85 35.71
C ASP A 45 -3.00 -14.93 35.17
N SER A 46 -2.50 -14.13 36.12
CA SER A 46 -1.22 -13.44 36.04
C SER A 46 -0.09 -14.46 36.19
N ARG A 47 0.45 -14.95 35.07
CA ARG A 47 1.86 -15.40 34.87
C ARG A 47 1.98 -16.14 33.53
N GLY A 48 2.68 -15.56 32.57
CA GLY A 48 2.91 -16.20 31.28
C GLY A 48 4.01 -15.57 30.43
N GLU A 49 4.97 -14.91 31.04
CA GLU A 49 6.22 -14.53 30.37
C GLU A 49 7.01 -15.82 30.08
N ARG A 50 7.36 -16.04 28.80
CA ARG A 50 8.18 -17.14 28.22
C ARG A 50 7.42 -18.34 27.66
N ASN A 51 6.95 -18.21 26.42
CA ASN A 51 7.06 -19.34 25.48
C ASN A 51 7.09 -18.85 24.01
N ARG A 52 8.28 -18.57 23.47
CA ARG A 52 8.47 -18.41 22.02
C ARG A 52 8.44 -19.80 21.36
N LYS A 53 7.26 -20.44 21.34
CA LYS A 53 6.98 -21.45 20.31
C LYS A 53 6.91 -20.69 18.98
N ARG A 54 7.63 -21.19 17.96
CA ARG A 54 7.53 -20.67 16.58
C ARG A 54 6.04 -20.58 16.20
N THR A 55 5.47 -19.38 16.25
CA THR A 55 4.09 -19.13 15.89
C THR A 55 3.93 -19.52 14.43
N ARG A 56 3.07 -20.50 14.15
CA ARG A 56 2.69 -20.84 12.79
C ARG A 56 1.91 -19.64 12.24
N GLY A 57 2.57 -18.86 11.39
CA GLY A 57 2.00 -17.69 10.74
C GLY A 57 1.58 -18.04 9.32
N ALA A 58 0.30 -17.90 8.98
CA ALA A 58 -0.18 -18.01 7.61
C ALA A 58 -0.54 -16.61 7.09
N ARG A 59 0.08 -16.17 5.99
CA ARG A 59 -0.30 -14.95 5.26
C ARG A 59 -1.07 -15.32 4.02
N TYR A 60 -2.15 -14.61 3.75
CA TYR A 60 -2.98 -14.81 2.59
C TYR A 60 -3.41 -13.47 1.99
N SER A 61 -3.46 -13.37 0.65
CA SER A 61 -3.90 -12.18 -0.09
C SER A 61 -4.92 -12.61 -1.17
N PRO A 62 -6.18 -12.13 -1.13
CA PRO A 62 -7.23 -12.45 -2.10
C PRO A 62 -6.99 -11.96 -3.53
N GLN A 63 -6.00 -11.08 -3.76
CA GLN A 63 -5.72 -10.47 -5.07
C GLN A 63 -5.65 -11.50 -6.20
N ALA A 64 -6.56 -11.37 -7.18
CA ALA A 64 -6.58 -12.10 -8.45
C ALA A 64 -6.77 -13.63 -8.37
N ILE A 65 -7.24 -14.17 -7.24
CA ILE A 65 -7.53 -15.61 -7.09
C ILE A 65 -9.03 -15.86 -7.32
N PRO A 66 -9.42 -16.80 -8.21
CA PRO A 66 -10.83 -17.19 -8.36
C PRO A 66 -11.45 -17.60 -7.03
N GLU A 67 -12.71 -17.20 -6.79
CA GLU A 67 -13.40 -17.38 -5.51
C GLU A 67 -13.32 -18.82 -4.96
N GLY A 68 -13.59 -19.83 -5.80
CA GLY A 68 -13.52 -21.23 -5.38
C GLY A 68 -12.11 -21.72 -5.00
N LEU A 69 -11.06 -21.15 -5.63
CA LEU A 69 -9.68 -21.46 -5.28
C LEU A 69 -9.30 -20.79 -3.95
N LEU A 70 -9.72 -19.54 -3.76
CA LEU A 70 -9.56 -18.78 -2.51
C LEU A 70 -10.22 -19.51 -1.34
N GLU A 71 -11.44 -20.01 -1.54
CA GLU A 71 -12.18 -20.80 -0.56
C GLU A 71 -11.43 -22.09 -0.19
N SER A 72 -10.97 -22.83 -1.20
CA SER A 72 -10.21 -24.06 -1.02
C SER A 72 -8.87 -23.82 -0.32
N GLU A 73 -8.19 -22.70 -0.57
CA GLU A 73 -6.96 -22.36 0.15
C GLU A 73 -7.26 -22.04 1.63
N LEU A 74 -8.28 -21.23 1.93
CA LEU A 74 -8.57 -20.80 3.29
C LEU A 74 -9.13 -21.92 4.17
N PHE A 75 -10.16 -22.61 3.69
CA PHE A 75 -10.93 -23.61 4.45
C PHE A 75 -10.49 -25.05 4.17
N GLY A 76 -9.83 -25.30 3.04
CA GLY A 76 -9.51 -26.65 2.60
C GLY A 76 -10.67 -27.31 1.86
N HIS A 77 -10.42 -28.50 1.31
CA HIS A 77 -11.42 -29.28 0.60
C HIS A 77 -11.27 -30.78 0.86
N GLU A 78 -12.39 -31.48 0.81
CA GLU A 78 -12.43 -32.93 0.73
C GLU A 78 -12.21 -33.42 -0.71
N ARG A 79 -11.80 -34.69 -0.85
CA ARG A 79 -11.68 -35.31 -2.17
C ARG A 79 -13.05 -35.31 -2.86
N GLY A 80 -13.10 -34.82 -4.10
CA GLY A 80 -14.34 -34.75 -4.89
C GLY A 80 -15.23 -33.54 -4.62
N ALA A 81 -14.78 -32.56 -3.83
CA ALA A 81 -15.58 -31.36 -3.52
C ALA A 81 -15.89 -30.48 -4.75
N PHE A 82 -15.04 -30.51 -5.78
CA PHE A 82 -15.22 -29.81 -7.06
C PHE A 82 -14.42 -30.51 -8.17
N THR A 83 -14.65 -30.12 -9.43
CA THR A 83 -13.89 -30.62 -10.58
C THR A 83 -12.41 -30.27 -10.45
N GLY A 84 -11.56 -31.26 -10.15
CA GLY A 84 -10.13 -31.07 -9.87
C GLY A 84 -9.71 -31.34 -8.41
N ALA A 85 -10.65 -31.59 -7.51
CA ALA A 85 -10.38 -32.01 -6.13
C ALA A 85 -9.95 -33.49 -6.05
N VAL A 86 -8.77 -33.81 -6.60
CA VAL A 86 -8.24 -35.19 -6.69
C VAL A 86 -7.90 -35.78 -5.32
N ALA A 87 -7.50 -34.93 -4.37
CA ALA A 87 -7.13 -35.31 -3.02
C ALA A 87 -7.76 -34.36 -2.01
N GLN A 88 -7.79 -34.77 -0.74
CA GLN A 88 -8.13 -33.89 0.36
C GLN A 88 -6.99 -32.89 0.61
N LYS A 89 -7.34 -31.63 0.88
CA LYS A 89 -6.37 -30.58 1.20
C LYS A 89 -6.81 -29.82 2.46
N LYS A 90 -5.88 -29.66 3.40
CA LYS A 90 -6.09 -28.82 4.60
C LYS A 90 -6.02 -27.34 4.23
N GLY A 91 -6.94 -26.56 4.79
CA GLY A 91 -6.97 -25.10 4.61
C GLY A 91 -5.93 -24.38 5.45
N ARG A 92 -5.64 -23.12 5.10
CA ARG A 92 -4.73 -22.26 5.87
C ARG A 92 -5.19 -22.05 7.31
N LEU A 93 -6.50 -21.96 7.55
CA LEU A 93 -7.06 -21.82 8.89
C LEU A 93 -6.76 -23.06 9.74
N GLU A 94 -6.94 -24.25 9.17
CA GLU A 94 -6.60 -25.52 9.84
C GLU A 94 -5.09 -25.64 10.11
N MET A 95 -4.26 -25.26 9.14
CA MET A 95 -2.80 -25.34 9.26
C MET A 95 -2.23 -24.36 10.29
N ALA A 96 -2.94 -23.25 10.52
CA ALA A 96 -2.55 -22.19 11.44
C ALA A 96 -3.11 -22.36 12.86
N ASP A 97 -3.75 -23.49 13.16
CA ASP A 97 -4.25 -23.81 14.50
C ASP A 97 -3.18 -23.62 15.59
N GLY A 98 -3.56 -22.94 16.67
CA GLY A 98 -2.68 -22.46 17.75
C GLY A 98 -1.77 -21.29 17.35
N GLY A 99 -2.06 -20.60 16.23
CA GLY A 99 -1.19 -19.62 15.60
C GLY A 99 -1.87 -18.31 15.20
N VAL A 100 -1.25 -17.61 14.25
CA VAL A 100 -1.75 -16.31 13.75
C VAL A 100 -1.99 -16.40 12.25
N VAL A 101 -3.17 -15.94 11.82
CA VAL A 101 -3.54 -15.83 10.42
C VAL A 101 -3.59 -14.36 10.04
N PHE A 102 -2.83 -13.99 9.01
CA PHE A 102 -2.85 -12.66 8.41
C PHE A 102 -3.62 -12.70 7.09
N LEU A 103 -4.79 -12.04 7.05
CA LEU A 103 -5.59 -11.85 5.84
C LEU A 103 -5.33 -10.45 5.30
N ASP A 104 -4.57 -10.34 4.23
CA ASP A 104 -4.44 -9.09 3.47
C ASP A 104 -5.73 -8.87 2.66
N GLU A 105 -6.05 -7.61 2.38
CA GLU A 105 -7.20 -7.20 1.56
C GLU A 105 -8.53 -7.90 1.84
N ILE A 106 -8.92 -7.93 3.11
CA ILE A 106 -10.19 -8.52 3.57
C ILE A 106 -11.41 -7.90 2.86
N GLY A 107 -11.31 -6.64 2.41
CA GLY A 107 -12.37 -5.95 1.68
C GLY A 107 -12.67 -6.52 0.28
N GLU A 108 -11.80 -7.36 -0.26
CA GLU A 108 -12.00 -8.04 -1.56
C GLU A 108 -12.70 -9.40 -1.41
N LEU A 109 -13.01 -9.84 -0.19
CA LEU A 109 -13.66 -11.13 0.01
C LEU A 109 -15.08 -11.14 -0.57
N ALA A 110 -15.39 -12.18 -1.33
CA ALA A 110 -16.74 -12.42 -1.82
C ALA A 110 -17.74 -12.61 -0.66
N PRO A 111 -19.02 -12.21 -0.82
CA PRO A 111 -20.01 -12.27 0.25
C PRO A 111 -20.18 -13.66 0.89
N ALA A 112 -20.08 -14.74 0.11
CA ALA A 112 -20.16 -16.11 0.62
C ALA A 112 -19.01 -16.44 1.58
N LEU A 113 -17.80 -15.98 1.26
CA LEU A 113 -16.62 -16.17 2.10
C LEU A 113 -16.66 -15.32 3.36
N GLN A 114 -17.27 -14.14 3.30
CA GLN A 114 -17.50 -13.30 4.48
C GLN A 114 -18.38 -14.02 5.51
N VAL A 115 -19.43 -14.73 5.07
CA VAL A 115 -20.29 -15.54 5.95
C VAL A 115 -19.51 -16.69 6.59
N LYS A 116 -18.71 -17.41 5.80
CA LYS A 116 -17.89 -18.51 6.33
C LYS A 116 -16.87 -18.01 7.33
N LEU A 117 -16.16 -16.92 7.02
CA LEU A 117 -15.19 -16.33 7.93
C LEU A 117 -15.84 -15.84 9.23
N LEU A 118 -17.04 -15.27 9.16
CA LEU A 118 -17.80 -14.87 10.34
C LEU A 118 -18.08 -16.08 11.25
N ARG A 119 -18.50 -17.23 10.68
CA ARG A 119 -18.69 -18.47 11.46
C ARG A 119 -17.41 -18.90 12.16
N VAL A 120 -16.28 -18.89 11.47
CA VAL A 120 -14.97 -19.20 12.08
C VAL A 120 -14.67 -18.30 13.28
N LEU A 121 -14.94 -16.99 13.15
CA LEU A 121 -14.70 -16.02 14.22
C LEU A 121 -15.69 -16.11 15.39
N GLN A 122 -16.85 -16.73 15.18
CA GLN A 122 -17.89 -16.90 16.19
C GLN A 122 -17.78 -18.26 16.89
N GLU A 123 -17.71 -19.33 16.12
CA GLU A 123 -17.81 -20.73 16.56
C GLU A 123 -16.44 -21.36 16.80
N ARG A 124 -15.36 -20.77 16.26
CA ARG A 124 -14.01 -21.34 16.27
C ARG A 124 -13.94 -22.72 15.61
N GLU A 125 -14.78 -22.91 14.61
CA GLU A 125 -14.85 -24.13 13.81
C GLU A 125 -14.78 -23.78 12.32
N ILE A 126 -14.18 -24.66 11.53
CA ILE A 126 -14.19 -24.62 10.07
C ILE A 126 -14.80 -25.90 9.51
N GLU A 127 -15.38 -25.78 8.33
CA GLU A 127 -15.80 -26.91 7.50
C GLU A 127 -15.02 -26.86 6.18
N ARG A 128 -14.48 -28.00 5.76
CA ARG A 128 -13.85 -28.10 4.45
C ARG A 128 -14.91 -28.09 3.36
N LEU A 129 -14.55 -27.59 2.18
CA LEU A 129 -15.40 -27.70 0.99
C LEU A 129 -15.77 -29.16 0.72
N GLY A 130 -17.06 -29.41 0.51
CA GLY A 130 -17.61 -30.75 0.27
C GLY A 130 -17.62 -31.66 1.50
N GLY A 131 -17.20 -31.16 2.67
CA GLY A 131 -17.28 -31.86 3.95
C GLY A 131 -18.32 -31.23 4.87
N THR A 132 -18.88 -32.04 5.76
CA THR A 132 -19.83 -31.62 6.80
C THR A 132 -19.26 -31.78 8.20
N ARG A 133 -17.99 -32.20 8.31
CA ARG A 133 -17.33 -32.41 9.59
C ARG A 133 -16.80 -31.07 10.10
N PRO A 134 -17.26 -30.57 11.26
CA PRO A 134 -16.67 -29.40 11.89
C PRO A 134 -15.27 -29.74 12.41
N ILE A 135 -14.35 -28.80 12.25
CA ILE A 135 -12.96 -28.89 12.72
C ILE A 135 -12.71 -27.67 13.59
N SER A 136 -12.50 -27.90 14.89
CA SER A 136 -12.16 -26.82 15.83
C SER A 136 -10.78 -26.24 15.51
N VAL A 137 -10.68 -24.91 15.53
CA VAL A 137 -9.45 -24.15 15.27
C VAL A 137 -9.32 -23.00 16.27
N ASP A 138 -8.14 -22.83 16.86
CA ASP A 138 -7.79 -21.68 17.69
C ASP A 138 -6.79 -20.79 16.94
N VAL A 139 -7.30 -19.75 16.26
CA VAL A 139 -6.46 -18.85 15.46
C VAL A 139 -6.66 -17.41 15.89
N ARG A 140 -5.55 -16.68 16.00
CA ARG A 140 -5.59 -15.22 16.12
C ARG A 140 -5.62 -14.60 14.73
N LEU A 141 -6.67 -13.85 14.42
CA LEU A 141 -6.81 -13.21 13.13
C LEU A 141 -6.26 -11.78 13.14
N ILE A 142 -5.40 -11.49 12.16
CA ILE A 142 -5.02 -10.13 11.78
C ILE A 142 -5.51 -9.93 10.35
N ALA A 143 -6.42 -8.98 10.13
CA ALA A 143 -6.90 -8.67 8.79
C ALA A 143 -6.32 -7.34 8.34
N ALA A 144 -6.19 -7.07 7.05
CA ALA A 144 -5.89 -5.75 6.56
C ALA A 144 -6.74 -5.39 5.34
N SER A 145 -6.98 -4.10 5.13
CA SER A 145 -7.72 -3.58 3.98
C SER A 145 -7.04 -2.33 3.42
N ASN A 146 -7.07 -2.18 2.10
CA ASN A 146 -6.75 -0.93 1.40
C ASN A 146 -8.01 -0.10 1.09
N ARG A 147 -9.21 -0.70 1.21
CA ARG A 147 -10.51 -0.04 1.06
C ARG A 147 -11.05 0.41 2.41
N ASP A 148 -11.86 1.47 2.37
CA ASP A 148 -12.71 1.83 3.50
C ASP A 148 -13.82 0.78 3.66
N LEU A 149 -13.76 0.02 4.74
CA LEU A 149 -14.73 -1.04 5.03
C LEU A 149 -16.08 -0.47 5.47
N GLU A 150 -16.13 0.75 6.00
CA GLU A 150 -17.38 1.42 6.35
C GLU A 150 -18.13 1.82 5.07
N GLU A 151 -17.45 2.41 4.09
CA GLU A 151 -18.04 2.66 2.76
C GLU A 151 -18.50 1.36 2.09
N ALA A 152 -17.70 0.29 2.20
CA ALA A 152 -18.05 -1.02 1.64
C ALA A 152 -19.32 -1.63 2.27
N ILE A 153 -19.57 -1.36 3.56
CA ILE A 153 -20.83 -1.72 4.25
C ILE A 153 -22.00 -0.92 3.68
N HIS A 154 -21.84 0.39 3.53
CA HIS A 154 -22.91 1.24 2.97
C HIS A 154 -23.25 0.83 1.53
N ALA A 155 -22.27 0.38 0.75
CA ALA A 155 -22.46 -0.15 -0.60
C ALA A 155 -23.04 -1.58 -0.63
N GLY A 156 -23.21 -2.25 0.52
CA GLY A 156 -23.73 -3.63 0.60
C GLY A 156 -22.74 -4.71 0.14
N THR A 157 -21.47 -4.33 -0.08
CA THR A 157 -20.41 -5.25 -0.56
C THR A 157 -19.65 -5.91 0.59
N PHE A 158 -19.75 -5.36 1.81
CA PHE A 158 -19.14 -5.91 3.00
C PHE A 158 -20.15 -6.04 4.13
N ARG A 159 -20.12 -7.16 4.85
CA ARG A 159 -21.08 -7.40 5.93
C ARG A 159 -20.70 -6.64 7.21
N ARG A 160 -21.69 -5.94 7.76
CA ARG A 160 -21.57 -5.16 8.99
C ARG A 160 -21.21 -6.04 10.22
N ASP A 161 -21.75 -7.26 10.29
CA ASP A 161 -21.48 -8.20 11.39
C ASP A 161 -20.02 -8.68 11.41
N LEU A 162 -19.46 -9.00 10.25
CA LEU A 162 -18.04 -9.35 10.09
C LEU A 162 -17.14 -8.18 10.45
N PHE A 163 -17.46 -6.98 9.99
CA PHE A 163 -16.68 -5.77 10.30
C PHE A 163 -16.52 -5.57 11.81
N PHE A 164 -17.61 -5.59 12.57
CA PHE A 164 -17.52 -5.40 14.02
C PHE A 164 -16.75 -6.52 14.74
N ARG A 165 -16.71 -7.73 14.18
CA ARG A 165 -15.92 -8.83 14.75
C ARG A 165 -14.42 -8.68 14.48
N LEU A 166 -14.06 -8.05 13.37
CA LEU A 166 -12.67 -7.74 13.00
C LEU A 166 -12.16 -6.46 13.67
N ASN A 167 -13.01 -5.44 13.75
CA ASN A 167 -12.71 -4.08 14.20
C ASN A 167 -12.64 -3.95 15.73
N VAL A 168 -11.86 -4.82 16.39
CA VAL A 168 -11.64 -4.77 17.85
C VAL A 168 -10.48 -3.84 18.17
N VAL A 169 -9.37 -3.99 17.45
CA VAL A 169 -8.21 -3.09 17.53
C VAL A 169 -7.79 -2.73 16.11
N THR A 170 -7.75 -1.43 15.82
CA THR A 170 -7.50 -0.90 14.48
C THR A 170 -6.28 0.00 14.47
N LEU A 171 -5.39 -0.27 13.53
CA LEU A 171 -4.18 0.50 13.31
C LEU A 171 -4.24 1.12 11.92
N VAL A 172 -4.52 2.42 11.87
CA VAL A 172 -4.49 3.18 10.62
C VAL A 172 -3.03 3.46 10.28
N MET A 173 -2.57 2.92 9.16
CA MET A 173 -1.22 3.14 8.68
C MET A 173 -1.17 4.42 7.85
N PRO A 174 -0.47 5.48 8.31
CA PRO A 174 -0.39 6.72 7.55
C PRO A 174 0.39 6.49 6.25
N PRO A 175 0.01 7.20 5.17
CA PRO A 175 0.74 7.20 3.92
C PRO A 175 2.13 7.83 4.11
N LEU A 176 3.08 7.47 3.24
CA LEU A 176 4.48 7.85 3.36
C LEU A 176 4.68 9.37 3.32
N ARG A 177 3.82 10.11 2.61
CA ARG A 177 3.82 11.59 2.58
C ARG A 177 3.58 12.26 3.94
N GLU A 178 2.92 11.57 4.87
CA GLU A 178 2.63 12.06 6.22
C GLU A 178 3.74 11.70 7.23
N ARG A 179 4.72 10.87 6.81
CA ARG A 179 5.86 10.43 7.61
C ARG A 179 7.18 10.56 6.82
N ARG A 180 7.44 11.75 6.29
CA ARG A 180 8.58 12.00 5.40
C ARG A 180 9.94 11.77 6.09
N GLU A 181 9.98 11.89 7.41
CA GLU A 181 11.14 11.61 8.27
C GLU A 181 11.61 10.15 8.21
N ASP A 182 10.73 9.22 7.83
CA ASP A 182 11.09 7.80 7.68
C ASP A 182 11.76 7.50 6.34
N ILE A 183 11.63 8.39 5.34
CA ILE A 183 12.11 8.16 3.96
C ILE A 183 13.62 7.86 3.93
N PRO A 184 14.51 8.62 4.62
CA PRO A 184 15.95 8.33 4.58
C PRO A 184 16.30 6.93 5.10
N THR A 185 15.70 6.54 6.23
CA THR A 185 15.93 5.22 6.84
C THR A 185 15.41 4.10 5.94
N LEU A 186 14.21 4.29 5.36
CA LEU A 186 13.62 3.32 4.44
C LEU A 186 14.43 3.19 3.14
N ALA A 187 14.88 4.30 2.56
CA ALA A 187 15.68 4.30 1.33
C ALA A 187 17.00 3.53 1.52
N GLN A 188 17.72 3.81 2.62
CA GLN A 188 18.95 3.08 2.96
C GLN A 188 18.71 1.58 3.19
N TYR A 189 17.60 1.24 3.86
CA TYR A 189 17.19 -0.14 4.04
C TYR A 189 16.94 -0.85 2.71
N PHE A 190 16.23 -0.21 1.78
CA PHE A 190 15.93 -0.80 0.47
C PHE A 190 17.18 -0.97 -0.38
N VAL A 191 18.11 -0.01 -0.38
CA VAL A 191 19.40 -0.15 -1.06
C VAL A 191 20.15 -1.37 -0.52
N SER A 192 20.26 -1.49 0.81
CA SER A 192 20.94 -2.61 1.45
C SER A 192 20.27 -3.96 1.11
N LYS A 193 18.94 -4.00 1.17
CA LYS A 193 18.12 -5.18 0.87
C LYS A 193 18.28 -5.61 -0.60
N CYS A 194 18.19 -4.67 -1.53
CA CYS A 194 18.30 -4.94 -2.97
C CYS A 194 19.72 -5.34 -3.35
N SER A 195 20.73 -4.71 -2.75
CA SER A 195 22.15 -5.04 -2.97
C SER A 195 22.44 -6.50 -2.60
N ALA A 196 21.95 -6.94 -1.43
CA ALA A 196 22.08 -8.34 -1.02
C ALA A 196 21.35 -9.32 -1.97
N LYS A 197 20.17 -8.94 -2.47
CA LYS A 197 19.37 -9.75 -3.41
C LYS A 197 20.04 -9.86 -4.79
N CYS A 198 20.61 -8.77 -5.28
CA CYS A 198 21.24 -8.67 -6.60
C CYS A 198 22.73 -8.99 -6.60
N LYS A 199 23.32 -9.32 -5.43
CA LYS A 199 24.76 -9.52 -5.24
C LYS A 199 25.61 -8.32 -5.70
N LEU A 200 25.06 -7.11 -5.52
CA LEU A 200 25.74 -5.85 -5.80
C LEU A 200 26.29 -5.26 -4.50
N LYS A 201 27.28 -4.37 -4.61
CA LYS A 201 27.71 -3.56 -3.46
C LYS A 201 26.63 -2.53 -3.13
N PRO A 202 26.33 -2.29 -1.84
CA PRO A 202 25.42 -1.23 -1.43
C PRO A 202 26.01 0.12 -1.78
N LYS A 203 25.27 0.87 -2.60
CA LYS A 203 25.63 2.23 -3.01
C LYS A 203 25.23 3.24 -1.93
N GLN A 204 25.97 4.34 -1.82
CA GLN A 204 25.52 5.46 -1.00
C GLN A 204 24.47 6.28 -1.76
N ILE A 205 23.62 7.01 -1.04
CA ILE A 205 22.66 7.94 -1.65
C ILE A 205 23.24 9.35 -1.48
N SER A 206 23.38 10.10 -2.56
CA SER A 206 23.85 11.49 -2.48
C SER A 206 22.85 12.38 -1.70
N PRO A 207 23.31 13.46 -1.04
CA PRO A 207 22.42 14.40 -0.35
C PRO A 207 21.33 14.97 -1.26
N ASP A 208 21.66 15.30 -2.51
CA ASP A 208 20.71 15.85 -3.47
C ASP A 208 19.64 14.82 -3.87
N ALA A 209 20.03 13.56 -4.08
CA ALA A 209 19.09 12.47 -4.34
C ALA A 209 18.17 12.25 -3.13
N MET A 210 18.73 12.28 -1.92
CA MET A 210 17.95 12.13 -0.68
C MET A 210 16.92 13.25 -0.52
N ALA A 211 17.28 14.48 -0.84
CA ALA A 211 16.34 15.59 -0.80
C ALA A 211 15.21 15.46 -1.82
N CYS A 212 15.51 14.96 -3.04
CA CYS A 212 14.48 14.66 -4.04
C CYS A 212 13.52 13.57 -3.53
N LEU A 213 14.05 12.49 -2.94
CA LEU A 213 13.24 11.42 -2.35
C LEU A 213 12.35 11.93 -1.21
N ALA A 214 12.86 12.81 -0.36
CA ALA A 214 12.13 13.37 0.78
C ALA A 214 11.02 14.36 0.36
N ASN A 215 11.15 15.02 -0.80
CA ASN A 215 10.15 15.99 -1.25
C ASN A 215 8.99 15.37 -2.06
N TYR A 216 9.18 14.17 -2.60
CA TYR A 216 8.17 13.47 -3.38
C TYR A 216 7.05 12.89 -2.49
N ASP A 217 5.81 12.87 -2.98
CA ASP A 217 4.64 12.48 -2.18
C ASP A 217 4.40 10.96 -2.10
N TRP A 218 5.12 10.17 -2.90
CA TRP A 218 5.01 8.71 -2.93
C TRP A 218 3.56 8.21 -2.99
N PRO A 219 2.81 8.47 -4.07
CA PRO A 219 1.44 7.94 -4.23
C PRO A 219 1.36 6.41 -4.09
N GLY A 220 2.39 5.67 -4.49
CA GLY A 220 2.52 4.22 -4.28
C GLY A 220 3.21 3.84 -2.94
N ASN A 221 3.40 4.82 -2.05
CA ASN A 221 3.98 4.67 -0.72
C ASN A 221 5.33 3.92 -0.74
N VAL A 222 5.54 3.07 0.28
CA VAL A 222 6.76 2.30 0.48
C VAL A 222 7.10 1.40 -0.72
N ARG A 223 6.10 0.89 -1.45
CA ARG A 223 6.33 0.04 -2.63
C ARG A 223 6.95 0.83 -3.78
N GLU A 224 6.45 2.04 -4.04
CA GLU A 224 7.02 2.92 -5.06
C GLU A 224 8.45 3.34 -4.68
N LEU A 225 8.71 3.62 -3.40
CA LEU A 225 10.05 3.89 -2.90
C LEU A 225 10.99 2.69 -3.10
N GLU A 226 10.55 1.47 -2.75
CA GLU A 226 11.34 0.25 -2.96
C GLU A 226 11.72 0.07 -4.44
N ASN A 227 10.75 0.23 -5.35
CA ASN A 227 10.97 0.12 -6.79
C ASN A 227 11.91 1.21 -7.33
N ALA A 228 11.76 2.45 -6.85
CA ALA A 228 12.64 3.56 -7.21
C ALA A 228 14.09 3.27 -6.81
N MET A 229 14.30 2.73 -5.59
CA MET A 229 15.64 2.38 -5.10
C MET A 229 16.23 1.16 -5.80
N GLU A 230 15.43 0.14 -6.10
CA GLU A 230 15.88 -1.04 -6.89
C GLU A 230 16.34 -0.60 -8.29
N ARG A 231 15.54 0.25 -8.97
CA ARG A 231 15.89 0.81 -10.28
C ARG A 231 17.17 1.63 -10.23
N ALA A 232 17.30 2.54 -9.26
CA ALA A 232 18.49 3.38 -9.11
C ALA A 232 19.76 2.55 -8.83
N LEU A 233 19.63 1.49 -8.03
CA LEU A 233 20.75 0.59 -7.74
C LEU A 233 21.23 -0.15 -9.00
N VAL A 234 20.30 -0.69 -9.81
CA VAL A 234 20.60 -1.51 -10.99
C VAL A 234 21.08 -0.68 -12.18
N LEU A 235 20.47 0.49 -12.42
CA LEU A 235 20.81 1.34 -13.56
C LEU A 235 21.99 2.28 -13.28
N GLY A 236 22.22 2.64 -12.02
CA GLY A 236 23.30 3.54 -11.66
C GLY A 236 24.65 2.95 -12.05
N SER A 237 25.47 3.75 -12.72
CA SER A 237 26.84 3.33 -13.09
C SER A 237 27.87 3.67 -12.02
N SER A 238 27.50 4.51 -11.05
CA SER A 238 28.35 4.99 -9.95
C SER A 238 28.16 4.19 -8.66
N GLU A 239 29.13 4.30 -7.74
CA GLU A 239 29.06 3.82 -6.34
C GLU A 239 28.12 4.69 -5.48
N VAL A 240 27.69 5.85 -6.00
CA VAL A 240 26.75 6.76 -5.36
C VAL A 240 25.52 6.93 -6.25
N ILE A 241 24.33 6.79 -5.66
CA ILE A 241 23.04 7.08 -6.29
C ILE A 241 22.88 8.60 -6.36
N LEU A 242 22.82 9.10 -7.58
CA LEU A 242 22.64 10.50 -7.92
C LEU A 242 21.16 10.78 -8.27
N PRO A 243 20.72 12.05 -8.30
CA PRO A 243 19.36 12.38 -8.70
C PRO A 243 18.98 11.78 -10.06
N GLU A 244 19.91 11.78 -11.02
CA GLU A 244 19.72 11.22 -12.37
C GLU A 244 19.37 9.73 -12.41
N ASP A 245 19.71 8.96 -11.37
CA ASP A 245 19.37 7.54 -11.27
C ASP A 245 17.91 7.31 -10.81
N LEU A 246 17.26 8.36 -10.29
CA LEU A 246 15.89 8.28 -9.77
C LEU A 246 14.85 8.30 -10.91
N PRO A 247 13.62 7.81 -10.66
CA PRO A 247 12.51 7.95 -11.60
C PRO A 247 12.24 9.40 -11.98
N GLU A 248 11.89 9.66 -13.25
CA GLU A 248 11.54 11.01 -13.72
C GLU A 248 10.42 11.65 -12.89
N SER A 249 9.47 10.85 -12.39
CA SER A 249 8.40 11.31 -11.50
C SER A 249 8.90 12.01 -10.23
N VAL A 250 10.03 11.55 -9.68
CA VAL A 250 10.66 12.13 -8.50
C VAL A 250 11.39 13.43 -8.87
N LEU A 251 12.01 13.47 -10.05
CA LEU A 251 12.78 14.63 -10.55
C LEU A 251 11.92 15.78 -11.07
N GLU A 252 10.71 15.48 -11.55
CA GLU A 252 9.78 16.47 -12.08
C GLU A 252 9.25 17.42 -10.99
N LYS A 253 9.20 16.98 -9.72
CA LYS A 253 8.76 17.82 -8.60
C LYS A 253 9.78 18.92 -8.30
N GLU A 254 9.35 20.09 -7.83
CA GLU A 254 10.27 21.16 -7.44
C GLU A 254 11.22 20.69 -6.34
N PRO A 255 12.55 20.84 -6.48
CA PRO A 255 13.44 20.61 -5.36
C PRO A 255 13.14 21.64 -4.25
N PRO A 256 13.37 21.30 -2.97
CA PRO A 256 13.29 22.26 -1.88
C PRO A 256 14.11 23.53 -2.17
N PRO A 257 13.67 24.71 -1.68
CA PRO A 257 14.44 25.94 -1.85
C PRO A 257 15.85 25.79 -1.26
N GLY A 258 16.88 26.09 -2.07
CA GLY A 258 18.29 26.00 -1.68
C GLY A 258 19.08 24.85 -2.32
N ILE A 259 18.42 23.90 -2.98
CA ILE A 259 19.11 22.87 -3.79
C ILE A 259 19.22 23.39 -5.22
N VAL A 260 20.44 23.48 -5.72
CA VAL A 260 20.70 23.85 -7.11
C VAL A 260 20.64 22.56 -7.94
N PRO A 261 19.55 22.29 -8.69
CA PRO A 261 19.55 21.17 -9.62
C PRO A 261 20.72 21.33 -10.59
N ALA A 262 21.37 20.23 -10.95
CA ALA A 262 22.45 20.27 -11.94
C ALA A 262 21.96 21.02 -13.21
N LYS A 263 22.81 21.89 -13.76
CA LYS A 263 22.45 22.84 -14.85
C LYS A 263 21.68 22.16 -15.99
N TYR A 264 22.08 20.95 -16.35
CA TYR A 264 21.42 20.14 -17.38
C TYR A 264 19.96 19.80 -17.01
N HIS A 265 19.70 19.28 -15.80
CA HIS A 265 18.35 18.92 -15.37
C HIS A 265 17.45 20.13 -15.19
N ALA A 266 17.99 21.26 -14.70
CA ALA A 266 17.26 22.51 -14.64
C ALA A 266 16.79 22.95 -16.04
N ALA A 267 17.71 22.93 -17.02
CA ALA A 267 17.41 23.29 -18.41
C ALA A 267 16.41 22.32 -19.08
N VAL A 268 16.59 21.00 -18.89
CA VAL A 268 15.66 19.99 -19.41
C VAL A 268 14.28 20.14 -18.77
N LYS A 269 14.22 20.43 -17.47
CA LYS A 269 12.96 20.65 -16.74
C LYS A 269 12.24 21.90 -17.24
N GLU A 270 12.96 23.00 -17.43
CA GLU A 270 12.41 24.24 -17.97
C GLU A 270 11.91 24.05 -19.41
N LEU A 271 12.69 23.37 -20.25
CA LEU A 271 12.29 22.99 -21.59
C LEU A 271 11.01 22.14 -21.57
N LYS A 272 10.95 21.10 -20.73
CA LYS A 272 9.74 20.27 -20.55
C LYS A 272 8.53 21.12 -20.15
N LYS A 273 8.69 22.03 -19.18
CA LYS A 273 7.63 22.95 -18.73
C LYS A 273 7.14 23.84 -19.88
N ASN A 274 8.06 24.42 -20.65
CA ASN A 274 7.74 25.30 -21.77
C ASN A 274 7.03 24.54 -22.90
N LEU A 275 7.46 23.32 -23.23
CA LEU A 275 6.79 22.47 -24.22
C LEU A 275 5.34 22.16 -23.81
N ILE A 276 5.12 21.83 -22.54
CA ILE A 276 3.78 21.56 -22.00
C ILE A 276 2.89 22.79 -22.10
N VAL A 277 3.40 23.95 -21.69
CA VAL A 277 2.65 25.22 -21.74
C VAL A 277 2.28 25.56 -23.18
N ASN A 278 3.24 25.52 -24.10
CA ASN A 278 3.01 25.82 -25.53
C ASN A 278 1.97 24.89 -26.16
N ALA A 279 2.00 23.59 -25.82
CA ALA A 279 1.02 22.64 -26.33
C ALA A 279 -0.39 22.87 -25.75
N LEU A 280 -0.48 23.25 -24.46
CA LEU A 280 -1.75 23.60 -23.83
C LEU A 280 -2.35 24.88 -24.41
N GLU A 281 -1.50 25.86 -24.76
CA GLU A 281 -1.89 27.08 -25.46
C GLU A 281 -2.46 26.77 -26.85
N GLN A 282 -1.75 25.98 -27.65
CA GLN A 282 -2.19 25.57 -28.99
C GLN A 282 -3.50 24.76 -28.95
N ALA A 283 -3.66 23.92 -27.93
CA ALA A 283 -4.86 23.13 -27.71
C ALA A 283 -6.00 23.89 -26.99
N ARG A 284 -5.82 25.18 -26.66
CA ARG A 284 -6.78 26.02 -25.93
C ARG A 284 -7.30 25.37 -24.63
N GLY A 285 -6.41 24.71 -23.90
CA GLY A 285 -6.73 24.02 -22.64
C GLY A 285 -7.34 22.63 -22.79
N ASN A 286 -7.45 22.07 -24.00
CA ASN A 286 -7.86 20.68 -24.18
C ASN A 286 -6.67 19.71 -23.97
N TYR A 287 -6.72 18.94 -22.89
CA TYR A 287 -5.66 18.00 -22.52
C TYR A 287 -5.40 16.88 -23.53
N THR A 288 -6.45 16.34 -24.15
CA THR A 288 -6.31 15.24 -25.12
C THR A 288 -5.62 15.74 -26.38
N GLU A 289 -5.97 16.95 -26.82
CA GLU A 289 -5.38 17.58 -27.99
C GLU A 289 -3.95 18.06 -27.72
N ALA A 290 -3.68 18.62 -26.54
CA ALA A 290 -2.31 18.97 -26.12
C ALA A 290 -1.40 17.74 -26.06
N ALA A 291 -1.91 16.60 -25.59
CA ALA A 291 -1.16 15.34 -25.55
C ALA A 291 -0.84 14.84 -26.97
N ARG A 292 -1.81 14.96 -27.90
CA ARG A 292 -1.63 14.65 -29.31
C ARG A 292 -0.56 15.53 -29.98
N ILE A 293 -0.59 16.85 -29.73
CA ILE A 293 0.41 17.81 -30.23
C ILE A 293 1.82 17.47 -29.72
N LEU A 294 1.94 17.06 -28.46
CA LEU A 294 3.20 16.65 -27.85
C LEU A 294 3.65 15.23 -28.23
N GLY A 295 2.80 14.44 -28.91
CA GLY A 295 3.09 13.04 -29.22
C GLY A 295 3.16 12.14 -27.98
N VAL A 296 2.52 12.51 -26.88
CA VAL A 296 2.51 11.75 -25.63
C VAL A 296 1.13 11.23 -25.30
N HIS A 297 1.04 10.20 -24.46
CA HIS A 297 -0.23 9.70 -23.97
C HIS A 297 -0.90 10.70 -23.01
N ALA A 298 -2.23 10.86 -23.08
CA ALA A 298 -2.98 11.83 -22.25
C ALA A 298 -2.74 11.67 -20.74
N ASN A 299 -2.64 10.42 -20.25
CA ASN A 299 -2.33 10.13 -18.85
C ASN A 299 -0.93 10.61 -18.44
N TYR A 300 0.04 10.53 -19.34
CA TYR A 300 1.40 11.03 -19.08
C TYR A 300 1.40 12.56 -19.00
N LEU A 301 0.67 13.25 -19.88
CA LEU A 301 0.50 14.70 -19.81
C LEU A 301 -0.21 15.14 -18.51
N HIS A 302 -1.27 14.46 -18.10
CA HIS A 302 -1.96 14.73 -16.84
C HIS A 302 -1.04 14.60 -15.62
N ARG A 303 -0.11 13.63 -15.66
CA ARG A 303 0.91 13.43 -14.62
C ARG A 303 1.88 14.62 -14.59
N LEU A 304 2.42 15.02 -15.74
CA LEU A 304 3.34 16.15 -15.86
C LEU A 304 2.71 17.47 -15.37
N ILE A 305 1.47 17.75 -15.74
CA ILE A 305 0.74 18.97 -15.33
C ILE A 305 0.55 19.01 -13.81
N ARG A 306 0.28 17.86 -13.18
CA ARG A 306 0.18 17.75 -11.73
C ARG A 306 1.53 17.98 -11.05
N ASN A 307 2.59 17.37 -11.58
CA ASN A 307 3.93 17.43 -11.00
C ASN A 307 4.57 18.83 -11.08
N PHE A 308 4.30 19.57 -12.16
CA PHE A 308 4.77 20.96 -12.33
C PHE A 308 3.80 22.01 -11.78
N GLU A 309 2.73 21.61 -11.09
CA GLU A 309 1.70 22.49 -10.52
C GLU A 309 1.08 23.48 -11.53
N LEU A 310 1.06 23.12 -12.82
CA LEU A 310 0.64 23.99 -13.92
C LEU A 310 -0.89 24.22 -13.98
N ARG A 311 -1.65 23.71 -13.00
CA ARG A 311 -3.11 23.88 -12.92
C ARG A 311 -3.55 25.35 -12.85
N GLY A 312 -2.74 26.22 -12.25
CA GLY A 312 -3.01 27.66 -12.15
C GLY A 312 -2.93 28.38 -13.50
N VAL A 313 -1.91 28.06 -14.31
CA VAL A 313 -1.68 28.61 -15.65
C VAL A 313 -2.81 28.19 -16.62
N ILE A 314 -3.51 27.11 -16.33
CA ILE A 314 -4.58 26.59 -17.18
C ILE A 314 -5.90 27.36 -16.97
N ARG A 315 -6.16 27.91 -15.77
CA ARG A 315 -7.39 28.65 -15.48
C ARG A 315 -7.48 30.00 -16.21
N SER A 316 -6.38 30.52 -16.74
CA SER A 316 -6.35 31.75 -17.53
C SER A 316 -6.73 31.57 -19.00
N PHE A 317 -6.88 30.33 -19.50
CA PHE A 317 -7.37 30.12 -20.86
C PHE A 317 -8.90 30.15 -20.90
N PRO A 318 -9.52 30.96 -21.78
CA PRO A 318 -10.97 30.99 -21.89
C PRO A 318 -11.47 29.62 -22.36
N SER A 319 -12.12 28.89 -21.47
CA SER A 319 -12.80 27.63 -21.79
C SER A 319 -13.86 27.92 -22.87
N ALA A 320 -13.71 27.29 -24.04
CA ALA A 320 -14.80 27.17 -24.99
C ALA A 320 -15.91 26.36 -24.31
N ARG A 321 -16.87 27.05 -23.70
CA ARG A 321 -18.11 26.43 -23.22
C ARG A 321 -18.76 25.73 -24.41
N THR A 322 -19.02 24.45 -24.22
CA THR A 322 -19.86 23.61 -25.08
C THR A 322 -21.25 24.23 -25.19
N GLY A 323 -21.51 24.90 -26.33
CA GLY A 323 -22.87 25.24 -26.75
C GLY A 323 -23.59 23.96 -27.16
N THR A 324 -24.27 23.33 -26.20
CA THR A 324 -25.26 22.28 -26.46
C THR A 324 -26.55 22.96 -26.91
N GLY A 325 -27.11 22.49 -28.02
CA GLY A 325 -28.16 23.15 -28.78
C GLY A 325 -29.44 23.42 -28.00
N SER A 326 -29.97 24.64 -28.14
CA SER A 326 -31.38 24.90 -27.92
C SER A 326 -32.14 24.45 -29.16
N GLY A 327 -32.84 23.33 -29.06
CA GLY A 327 -33.97 23.05 -29.93
C GLY A 327 -35.07 24.08 -29.65
N SER A 328 -35.49 24.80 -30.68
CA SER A 328 -36.75 25.55 -30.67
C SER A 328 -37.62 25.03 -31.81
N ARG A 329 -38.72 24.41 -31.40
CA ARG A 329 -39.90 24.06 -32.20
C ARG A 329 -40.34 25.24 -33.08
N SER A 330 -40.62 24.96 -34.34
CA SER A 330 -41.93 25.17 -35.01
C SER A 330 -41.86 24.51 -36.38
#